data_AF-A0A672RM93-F1
#
_entry.id   AF-A0A672RM93-F1
#
_cell.length_a   1.000
_cell.length_b   1.000
_cell.length_c   1.000
_cell.angle_alpha   90.00
_cell.angle_beta   90.00
_cell.angle_gamma   90.00
#
_symmetry.space_group_name_H-M   'P 1'
#
loop_
_entity.id
_entity.type
_entity.pdbx_description
1 polymer ?
#
loop_
_entity_poly.entity_id
_entity_poly.type
_entity_poly.pdbx_seq_one_letter_code
_entity_poly.pdbx_strand_id
1 'polypeptide(L)'
;MGKVEGGMKCVKYLLFVFNFIFWLIGSLVLAVGLWLRLDPKTVSLLEGGPETFFIGVYILIAAGGLVMLVGFFGCCGAVRESQCLLGLWKILTKSTAL
;
A
#
# COMPACT_ATOMS: atom_id res chain seq x y z
N MET A 1 15.30 12.84 28.83
CA MET A 1 15.02 11.81 27.79
C MET A 1 13.52 11.74 27.45
N GLY A 2 12.78 12.86 27.40
CA GLY A 2 11.29 12.86 27.34
C GLY A 2 10.65 13.46 26.07
N LYS A 3 11.43 13.83 25.05
CA LYS A 3 10.89 14.48 23.82
C LYS A 3 10.75 13.55 22.61
N VAL A 4 11.37 12.37 22.62
CA VAL A 4 11.39 11.44 21.46
C VAL A 4 10.14 10.55 21.36
N GLU A 5 9.38 10.39 22.45
CA GLU A 5 8.22 9.48 22.48
C GLU A 5 7.01 10.03 21.73
N GLY A 6 6.77 11.34 21.80
CA GLY A 6 5.70 12.01 21.02
C GLY A 6 5.99 12.09 19.52
N GLY A 7 7.27 12.27 19.16
CA GLY A 7 7.69 12.33 17.75
C GLY A 7 7.46 11.01 17.01
N MET A 8 7.74 9.87 17.67
CA MET A 8 7.57 8.54 17.08
C MET A 8 6.10 8.22 16.74
N LYS A 9 5.16 8.68 17.57
CA LYS A 9 3.71 8.56 17.33
C LYS A 9 3.28 9.38 16.11
N CYS A 10 3.76 10.62 16.01
CA CYS A 10 3.46 11.52 14.88
C CYS A 10 3.98 10.94 13.56
N VAL A 11 5.22 10.43 13.54
CA VAL A 11 5.81 9.79 12.36
C VAL A 11 5.05 8.53 11.95
N LYS A 12 4.66 7.66 12.90
CA LYS A 12 3.84 6.48 12.58
C LYS A 12 2.49 6.83 11.97
N TYR A 13 1.84 7.88 12.47
CA TYR A 13 0.56 8.33 11.93
C TYR A 13 0.71 8.94 10.53
N LEU A 14 1.73 9.78 10.33
CA LEU A 14 2.06 10.34 9.02
C LEU A 14 2.37 9.25 7.99
N LEU A 15 3.15 8.24 8.36
CA LEU A 15 3.46 7.10 7.50
C LEU A 15 2.20 6.31 7.15
N PHE A 16 1.31 6.07 8.10
CA PHE A 16 0.04 5.38 7.85
C PHE A 16 -0.86 6.16 6.87
N VAL A 17 -1.06 7.46 7.12
CA VAL A 17 -1.91 8.31 6.26
C VAL A 17 -1.33 8.44 4.86
N PHE A 18 -0.03 8.73 4.74
CA PHE A 18 0.61 8.87 3.44
C PHE A 18 0.51 7.56 2.65
N ASN A 19 0.82 6.44 3.29
CA ASN A 19 0.74 5.13 2.68
C ASN A 19 -0.71 4.78 2.24
N PHE A 20 -1.72 5.11 3.05
CA PHE A 20 -3.12 4.93 2.69
C PHE A 20 -3.53 5.77 1.46
N ILE A 21 -3.03 7.00 1.33
CA ILE A 21 -3.25 7.84 0.14
C ILE A 21 -2.61 7.20 -1.09
N PHE A 22 -1.37 6.72 -1.00
CA PHE A 22 -0.72 6.00 -2.11
C PHE A 22 -1.47 4.73 -2.49
N TRP A 23 -2.01 4.02 -1.51
CA TRP A 23 -2.83 2.84 -1.74
C TRP A 23 -4.14 3.17 -2.49
N LEU A 24 -4.83 4.26 -2.11
CA LEU A 24 -6.02 4.74 -2.81
C LEU A 24 -5.72 5.19 -4.23
N ILE A 25 -4.60 5.91 -4.44
CA ILE A 25 -4.20 6.33 -5.79
C ILE A 25 -3.85 5.10 -6.64
N GLY A 26 -3.08 4.15 -6.10
CA GLY A 26 -2.71 2.91 -6.79
C GLY A 26 -3.93 2.06 -7.16
N SER A 27 -4.95 1.96 -6.30
CA SER A 27 -6.19 1.24 -6.60
C SER A 27 -7.01 1.93 -7.70
N LEU A 28 -7.08 3.27 -7.70
CA LEU A 28 -7.74 4.05 -8.73
C LEU A 28 -7.07 3.85 -10.11
N VAL A 29 -5.73 3.91 -10.12
CA VAL A 29 -4.92 3.69 -11.32
C VAL A 29 -5.08 2.26 -11.85
N LEU A 30 -5.07 1.27 -10.97
CA LEU A 30 -5.35 -0.12 -11.33
C LEU A 30 -6.77 -0.32 -11.88
N ALA A 31 -7.77 0.31 -11.26
CA ALA A 31 -9.15 0.22 -11.71
C ALA A 31 -9.31 0.79 -13.13
N VAL A 32 -8.70 1.95 -13.40
CA VAL A 32 -8.69 2.53 -14.75
C VAL A 32 -7.92 1.65 -15.73
N GLY A 33 -6.75 1.11 -15.34
CA GLY A 33 -5.98 0.20 -16.19
C GLY A 33 -6.72 -1.09 -16.53
N LEU A 34 -7.42 -1.69 -15.55
CA LEU A 34 -8.30 -2.84 -15.80
C LEU A 34 -9.49 -2.47 -16.66
N TRP A 35 -10.10 -1.30 -16.43
CA TRP A 35 -11.24 -0.83 -17.21
C TRP A 35 -10.89 -0.71 -18.70
N LEU A 36 -9.74 -0.10 -19.01
CA LEU A 36 -9.22 0.03 -20.38
C LEU A 36 -8.98 -1.34 -21.05
N ARG A 37 -8.73 -2.38 -20.26
CA ARG A 37 -8.43 -3.73 -20.75
C ARG A 37 -9.65 -4.63 -20.86
N LEU A 38 -10.63 -4.47 -19.97
CA LEU A 38 -11.83 -5.31 -19.91
C LEU A 38 -12.91 -4.85 -20.87
N ASP A 39 -12.98 -3.55 -21.17
CA ASP A 39 -14.01 -3.02 -22.05
C ASP A 39 -13.59 -3.15 -23.54
N PRO A 40 -14.33 -3.95 -24.33
CA PRO A 40 -13.94 -4.30 -25.70
C PRO A 40 -13.96 -3.10 -26.65
N LYS A 41 -14.69 -2.03 -26.33
CA LYS A 41 -14.68 -0.80 -27.15
C LYS A 41 -13.39 -0.02 -26.97
N THR A 42 -12.85 0.03 -25.76
CA THR A 42 -11.54 0.63 -25.51
C THR A 42 -10.40 -0.20 -26.07
N VAL A 43 -10.47 -1.53 -25.96
CA VAL A 43 -9.42 -2.42 -26.51
C VAL A 43 -9.30 -2.26 -28.03
N SER A 44 -10.42 -2.20 -28.74
CA SER A 44 -10.41 -2.00 -30.21
C SER A 44 -9.91 -0.60 -30.63
N LEU A 45 -10.11 0.43 -29.81
CA LEU A 45 -9.49 1.75 -30.01
C LEU A 45 -7.97 1.75 -29.72
N LEU A 46 -7.53 0.89 -28.80
CA LEU A 46 -6.12 0.74 -28.43
C LEU A 46 -5.34 -0.12 -29.45
N GLU A 47 -5.95 -1.16 -30.02
CA GLU A 47 -5.38 -1.99 -31.10
C GLU A 47 -5.24 -1.22 -32.42
N GLY A 48 -6.09 -0.21 -32.66
CA GLY A 48 -5.94 0.70 -33.80
C GLY A 48 -4.92 1.82 -33.58
N GLY A 49 -4.37 1.95 -32.37
CA GLY A 49 -3.37 2.94 -31.99
C GLY A 49 -1.93 2.42 -32.06
N PRO A 50 -0.92 3.28 -31.85
CA PRO A 50 0.47 2.84 -31.79
C PRO A 50 0.68 1.85 -30.63
N GLU A 51 1.35 0.73 -30.91
CA GLU A 51 1.75 -0.36 -29.97
C GLU A 51 2.31 0.14 -28.62
N THR A 52 2.95 1.32 -28.62
CA THR A 52 3.47 2.01 -27.45
C THR A 52 2.41 2.29 -26.38
N PHE A 53 1.16 2.50 -26.78
CA PHE A 53 0.05 2.76 -25.86
C PHE A 53 -0.32 1.52 -25.05
N PHE A 54 -0.29 0.34 -25.68
CA PHE A 54 -0.57 -0.94 -25.03
C PHE A 54 0.50 -1.28 -23.97
N ILE A 55 1.77 -1.06 -24.32
CA ILE A 55 2.92 -1.19 -23.41
C ILE A 55 2.76 -0.22 -22.24
N GLY A 56 2.39 1.03 -22.51
CA GLY A 56 2.14 2.05 -21.49
C GLY A 56 1.10 1.62 -20.47
N VAL A 57 -0.06 1.14 -20.90
CA VAL A 57 -1.14 0.67 -20.00
C VAL A 57 -0.67 -0.51 -19.14
N TYR A 58 0.10 -1.44 -19.69
CA TYR A 58 0.66 -2.56 -18.94
C TYR A 58 1.63 -2.12 -17.84
N ILE A 59 2.52 -1.18 -18.15
CA ILE A 59 3.45 -0.60 -17.17
C ILE A 59 2.66 0.13 -16.08
N LEU A 60 1.58 0.84 -16.46
CA LEU A 60 0.73 1.58 -15.54
C LEU A 60 0.00 0.66 -14.56
N ILE A 61 -0.51 -0.49 -15.04
CA ILE A 61 -1.10 -1.55 -14.21
C ILE A 61 -0.03 -2.16 -13.29
N ALA A 62 1.14 -2.53 -13.83
CA ALA A 62 2.21 -3.13 -13.04
C ALA A 62 2.72 -2.19 -11.93
N ALA A 63 2.94 -0.92 -12.28
CA ALA A 63 3.36 0.12 -11.34
C ALA A 63 2.28 0.39 -10.28
N GLY A 64 1.00 0.49 -10.68
CA GLY A 64 -0.13 0.66 -9.76
C GLY A 64 -0.24 -0.49 -8.76
N GLY A 65 -0.07 -1.73 -9.22
CA GLY A 65 -0.04 -2.93 -8.36
C GLY A 65 1.14 -2.95 -7.40
N LEU A 66 2.34 -2.60 -7.87
CA LEU A 66 3.51 -2.51 -7.01
C LEU A 66 3.31 -1.46 -5.90
N VAL A 67 2.80 -0.27 -6.24
CA VAL A 67 2.51 0.80 -5.27
C VAL A 67 1.44 0.36 -4.27
N MET A 68 0.41 -0.36 -4.72
CA MET A 68 -0.62 -0.90 -3.82
C MET A 68 -0.06 -1.92 -2.83
N LEU A 69 0.82 -2.82 -3.28
CA LEU A 69 1.50 -3.80 -2.42
C LEU A 69 2.45 -3.12 -1.42
N VAL A 70 3.32 -2.23 -1.90
CA VAL A 70 4.24 -1.46 -1.04
C VAL A 70 3.46 -0.64 -0.02
N GLY A 71 2.31 -0.10 -0.42
CA GLY A 71 1.33 0.51 0.47
C GLY A 71 0.94 -0.45 1.61
N PHE A 72 0.30 -1.56 1.25
CA PHE A 72 -0.18 -2.56 2.21
C PHE A 72 0.91 -3.07 3.17
N PHE A 73 2.11 -3.34 2.65
CA PHE A 73 3.26 -3.77 3.47
C PHE A 73 3.76 -2.67 4.41
N GLY A 74 3.73 -1.40 4.01
CA GLY A 74 4.09 -0.28 4.88
C GLY A 74 3.12 -0.10 6.05
N CYS A 75 1.82 -0.30 5.83
CA CYS A 75 0.81 -0.32 6.90
C CYS A 75 1.03 -1.50 7.86
N CYS A 76 1.27 -2.71 7.33
CA CYS A 76 1.58 -3.88 8.15
C CYS A 76 2.87 -3.70 8.96
N GLY A 77 3.92 -3.09 8.38
CA GLY A 77 5.19 -2.82 9.05
C GLY A 77 5.03 -1.83 10.22
N ALA A 78 4.33 -0.71 9.99
CA ALA A 78 4.06 0.29 11.02
C ALA A 78 3.20 -0.26 12.18
N VAL A 79 2.23 -1.12 11.86
CA VAL A 79 1.38 -1.79 12.86
C VAL A 79 2.16 -2.87 13.61
N ARG A 80 2.96 -3.71 12.93
CA ARG A 80 3.74 -4.79 13.56
C ARG A 80 4.71 -4.29 14.61
N GLU A 81 5.31 -3.12 14.39
CA GLU A 81 6.25 -2.55 15.34
C GLU A 81 5.58 -2.13 16.67
N SER A 82 4.27 -1.89 16.68
CA SER A 82 3.51 -1.63 17.92
C SER A 82 2.88 -2.88 18.54
N GLN A 83 2.44 -3.84 17.72
CA GLN A 83 1.70 -5.02 18.18
C GLN A 83 2.61 -6.14 18.70
N CYS A 84 3.79 -6.35 18.11
CA CYS A 84 4.71 -7.42 18.56
C CYS A 84 5.31 -7.10 19.94
N LEU A 85 5.65 -5.83 20.21
CA LEU A 85 6.26 -5.41 21.47
C LEU A 85 5.26 -5.45 22.64
N LEU A 86 4.02 -4.97 22.43
CA LEU A 86 2.96 -5.02 23.45
C LEU A 86 2.40 -6.44 23.66
N GLY A 87 2.33 -7.25 22.60
CA GLY A 87 1.93 -8.66 22.67
C GLY A 87 2.93 -9.51 23.45
N LEU A 88 4.23 -9.36 23.16
CA LEU A 88 5.30 -10.07 23.86
C LEU A 88 5.34 -9.71 25.35
N TRP A 89 5.10 -8.44 25.69
CA TRP A 89 5.05 -7.99 27.09
C TRP A 89 3.93 -8.66 27.89
N LYS A 90 2.73 -8.78 27.30
CA LYS A 90 1.59 -9.49 27.90
C LYS A 90 1.81 -10.99 28.06
N ILE A 91 2.51 -11.61 27.10
CA ILE A 91 2.85 -13.04 27.16
C ILE A 91 3.87 -13.29 28.27
N LEU A 92 4.92 -12.46 28.36
CA LEU A 92 5.99 -12.60 29.33
C LEU A 92 5.48 -12.49 30.78
N THR A 93 4.61 -11.51 31.06
CA THR A 93 4.02 -11.32 32.40
C THR A 93 3.05 -12.45 32.79
N LYS A 94 2.40 -13.10 31.84
CA LYS A 94 1.57 -14.29 32.11
C LYS A 94 2.42 -15.52 32.48
N SER A 95 3.59 -15.67 31.88
CA SER A 95 4.52 -16.78 32.17
C SER A 95 5.29 -16.62 33.49
N THR A 96 5.35 -15.44 34.09
CA THR A 96 6.01 -15.23 35.41
C THR A 96 5.07 -15.40 36.60
N ALA A 97 3.77 -15.60 36.36
CA ALA A 97 2.73 -15.73 37.39
C ALA A 97 2.17 -17.17 37.50
N LEU A 98 2.83 -18.17 36.92
CA LEU A 98 2.44 -19.57 36.90
C LEU A 98 3.59 -20.46 37.38
#